data_AF-A0A699S952-F1
#
_entry.id   AF-A0A699S952-F1
#
_cell.length_a   1.000
_cell.length_b   1.000
_cell.length_c   1.000
_cell.angle_alpha   90.00
_cell.angle_beta   90.00
_cell.angle_gamma   90.00
#
_symmetry.space_group_name_H-M   'P 1'
#
loop_
_entity.id
_entity.type
_entity.pdbx_description
1 polymer ?
#
loop_
_entity_poly.entity_id
_entity_poly.type
_entity_poly.pdbx_seq_one_letter_code
_entity_poly.pdbx_strand_id
1 'polypeptide(L)'
;CERHPDADKLSLTTVAVGDDMPRQIVCGAPNVAAGQRVVVALEGAMLHPSTGEPFKIKKSKIRGAASEGMICAEDEIGLGQSHAGIMVLDTDLPDGTPAAEYFGLGSDTEIEIGLTPNRADAASHYGVARELRALLGQPLHAFDANQIAGGKIRVKRAEAGEKFVTLDGVERSLQAEDLVIADANGAAMALAGVFGGKTSG
;
A
#
# COMPACT_ATOMS: atom_id res chain seq x y z
N CYS A 1 27.27 -16.86 -3.45
CA CYS A 1 26.44 -18.04 -3.74
C CYS A 1 27.41 -19.16 -4.05
N GLU A 2 27.50 -20.15 -3.16
CA GLU A 2 28.38 -21.30 -3.29
C GLU A 2 27.54 -22.57 -3.26
N ARG A 3 28.03 -23.65 -3.87
CA ARG A 3 27.30 -24.92 -3.85
C ARG A 3 27.42 -25.58 -2.48
N HIS A 4 26.35 -26.18 -1.99
CA HIS A 4 26.35 -26.80 -0.68
C HIS A 4 27.31 -28.02 -0.66
N PRO A 5 28.23 -28.13 0.31
CA PRO A 5 29.23 -29.21 0.36
C PRO A 5 28.59 -30.60 0.48
N ASP A 6 27.50 -30.72 1.23
CA ASP A 6 26.80 -31.99 1.48
C ASP A 6 25.49 -32.21 0.68
N ALA A 7 25.25 -31.41 -0.38
CA ALA A 7 24.03 -31.54 -1.19
C ALA A 7 24.16 -30.99 -2.63
N ASP A 8 24.02 -31.88 -3.61
CA ASP A 8 24.19 -31.53 -5.03
C ASP A 8 23.16 -30.53 -5.59
N LYS A 9 21.98 -30.42 -4.96
CA LYS A 9 20.87 -29.57 -5.41
C LYS A 9 20.64 -28.33 -4.55
N LEU A 10 21.51 -28.05 -3.57
CA LEU A 10 21.37 -26.90 -2.69
C LEU A 10 22.54 -25.94 -2.87
N SER A 11 22.25 -24.66 -2.68
CA SER A 11 23.21 -23.56 -2.70
C SER A 11 23.22 -22.85 -1.36
N LEU A 12 24.41 -22.56 -0.87
CA LEU A 12 24.66 -21.67 0.26
C LEU A 12 24.74 -20.24 -0.24
N THR A 13 23.81 -19.42 0.23
CA THR A 13 23.73 -18.01 -0.13
C THR A 13 23.98 -17.13 1.09
N THR A 14 24.63 -16.00 0.84
CA THR A 14 24.84 -14.95 1.83
C THR A 14 24.05 -13.76 1.32
N VAL A 15 23.02 -13.36 2.07
CA VAL A 15 22.03 -12.39 1.61
C VAL A 15 22.07 -11.17 2.52
N ALA A 16 22.20 -9.98 1.92
CA ALA A 16 22.09 -8.71 2.63
C ALA A 16 20.60 -8.36 2.79
N VAL A 17 20.17 -8.16 4.03
CA VAL A 17 18.76 -7.90 4.40
C VAL A 17 18.59 -6.55 5.11
N GLY A 18 19.59 -5.67 5.01
CA GLY A 18 19.63 -4.38 5.72
C GLY A 18 20.25 -4.44 7.13
N ASP A 19 20.58 -5.63 7.63
CA ASP A 19 21.33 -5.82 8.89
C ASP A 19 22.84 -5.53 8.70
N ASP A 20 23.55 -5.22 9.81
CA ASP A 20 25.01 -5.00 9.82
C ASP A 20 25.83 -6.22 9.33
N MET A 21 25.26 -7.42 9.46
CA MET A 21 25.88 -8.66 8.99
C MET A 21 24.95 -9.41 8.03
N PRO A 22 25.45 -9.88 6.88
CA PRO A 22 24.64 -10.63 5.94
C PRO A 22 24.28 -12.01 6.52
N ARG A 23 23.07 -12.47 6.19
CA ARG A 23 22.50 -13.71 6.71
C ARG A 23 22.88 -14.89 5.80
N GLN A 24 23.14 -16.06 6.39
CA GLN A 24 23.30 -17.29 5.63
C GLN A 24 21.93 -17.95 5.40
N ILE A 25 21.60 -18.21 4.14
CA ILE A 25 20.35 -18.85 3.73
C ILE A 25 20.65 -19.96 2.73
N VAL A 26 20.07 -21.13 2.96
CA VAL A 26 20.17 -22.27 2.04
C VAL A 26 19.02 -22.19 1.05
N CYS A 27 19.31 -22.20 -0.25
CA CYS A 27 18.31 -22.16 -1.31
C CYS A 27 18.50 -23.33 -2.27
N GLY A 28 17.42 -24.01 -2.64
CA GLY A 28 17.42 -25.11 -3.61
C GLY A 28 16.90 -24.74 -5.00
N ALA A 29 16.55 -23.47 -5.23
CA ALA A 29 15.96 -23.05 -6.49
C ALA A 29 16.99 -23.05 -7.63
N PRO A 30 16.63 -23.54 -8.83
CA PRO A 30 17.57 -23.70 -9.93
C PRO A 30 18.08 -22.36 -10.50
N ASN A 31 17.35 -21.26 -10.25
CA ASN A 31 17.63 -19.92 -10.76
C ASN A 31 18.40 -19.03 -9.76
N VAL A 32 18.81 -19.55 -8.60
CA VAL A 32 19.54 -18.76 -7.59
C VAL A 32 20.98 -18.47 -8.03
N ALA A 33 21.35 -17.18 -8.08
CA ALA A 33 22.67 -16.72 -8.49
C ALA A 33 23.15 -15.53 -7.65
N ALA A 34 24.46 -15.30 -7.65
CA ALA A 34 25.04 -14.13 -6.98
C ALA A 34 24.67 -12.83 -7.72
N GLY A 35 24.41 -11.75 -6.99
CA GLY A 35 24.06 -10.43 -7.54
C GLY A 35 22.58 -10.22 -7.84
N GLN A 36 21.71 -11.19 -7.53
CA GLN A 36 20.27 -11.04 -7.67
C GLN A 36 19.67 -10.30 -6.47
N ARG A 37 18.68 -9.43 -6.73
CA ARG A 37 17.77 -8.92 -5.70
C ARG A 37 16.63 -9.91 -5.54
N VAL A 38 16.33 -10.29 -4.31
CA VAL A 38 15.37 -11.38 -4.01
C VAL A 38 14.51 -11.01 -2.81
N VAL A 39 13.34 -11.64 -2.72
CA VAL A 39 12.49 -11.54 -1.52
C VAL A 39 12.96 -12.55 -0.48
N VAL A 40 13.20 -12.08 0.75
CA VAL A 40 13.65 -12.91 1.86
C VAL A 40 12.63 -12.89 2.99
N ALA A 41 12.20 -14.08 3.42
CA ALA A 41 11.44 -14.26 4.65
C ALA A 41 12.40 -14.54 5.82
N LEU A 42 12.47 -13.60 6.75
CA LEU A 42 13.30 -13.69 7.96
C LEU A 42 12.69 -14.64 9.00
N GLU A 43 13.49 -15.03 10.00
CA GLU A 43 12.99 -15.78 11.15
C GLU A 43 11.81 -15.06 11.80
N GLY A 44 10.73 -15.81 12.04
CA GLY A 44 9.52 -15.29 12.66
C GLY A 44 8.48 -14.76 11.67
N ALA A 45 8.84 -14.58 10.39
CA ALA A 45 7.89 -14.22 9.34
C ALA A 45 6.83 -15.33 9.17
N MET A 46 5.57 -14.92 9.04
CA MET A 46 4.45 -15.81 8.73
C MET A 46 4.13 -15.68 7.25
N LEU A 47 4.28 -16.77 6.51
CA LEU A 47 4.01 -16.83 5.08
C LEU A 47 2.63 -17.43 4.82
N HIS A 48 1.94 -16.85 3.85
CA HIS A 48 0.61 -17.25 3.40
C HIS A 48 0.69 -17.68 1.94
N PRO A 49 1.02 -18.95 1.66
CA PRO A 49 1.15 -19.42 0.29
C PRO A 49 -0.22 -19.45 -0.42
N SER A 50 -0.21 -19.33 -1.75
CA SER A 50 -1.43 -19.44 -2.57
C SER A 50 -2.08 -20.81 -2.50
N THR A 51 -1.31 -21.85 -2.18
CA THR A 51 -1.79 -23.22 -1.97
C THR A 51 -1.14 -23.83 -0.72
N GLY A 52 -1.92 -24.03 0.34
CA GLY A 52 -1.46 -24.65 1.59
C GLY A 52 -1.88 -23.90 2.84
N GLU A 53 -1.48 -24.42 4.01
CA GLU A 53 -1.70 -23.73 5.28
C GLU A 53 -0.59 -22.70 5.54
N PRO A 54 -0.92 -21.56 6.19
CA PRO A 54 0.09 -20.59 6.61
C PRO A 54 1.13 -21.21 7.53
N PHE A 55 2.41 -20.89 7.31
CA PHE A 55 3.50 -21.42 8.13
C PHE A 55 4.49 -20.34 8.53
N LYS A 56 5.16 -20.56 9.68
CA LYS A 56 6.11 -19.61 10.27
C LYS A 56 7.54 -20.05 10.01
N ILE A 57 8.37 -19.13 9.51
CA ILE A 57 9.80 -19.37 9.29
C ILE A 57 10.53 -19.47 10.63
N LYS A 58 11.31 -20.54 10.79
CA LYS A 58 12.16 -20.80 11.96
C LYS A 58 13.60 -20.99 11.51
N LYS A 59 14.56 -20.58 12.34
CA LYS A 59 15.96 -20.96 12.13
C LYS A 59 16.09 -22.48 12.11
N SER A 60 16.71 -23.01 11.07
CA SER A 60 16.91 -24.45 10.92
C SER A 60 18.30 -24.75 10.37
N LYS A 61 18.76 -25.98 10.62
CA LYS A 61 19.97 -26.51 10.00
C LYS A 61 19.58 -27.45 8.89
N ILE A 62 19.96 -27.12 7.67
CA ILE A 62 19.71 -27.96 6.49
C ILE A 62 21.03 -28.62 6.14
N ARG A 63 21.10 -29.94 6.31
CA ARG A 63 22.27 -30.77 5.95
C ARG A 63 23.61 -30.25 6.46
N GLY A 64 23.64 -29.72 7.69
CA GLY A 64 24.86 -29.25 8.35
C GLY A 64 25.09 -27.74 8.29
N ALA A 65 24.50 -27.04 7.33
CA ALA A 65 24.57 -25.58 7.23
C ALA A 65 23.40 -24.87 7.94
N ALA A 66 23.66 -23.69 8.50
CA ALA A 66 22.62 -22.86 9.12
C ALA A 66 21.83 -22.10 8.05
N SER A 67 20.50 -22.08 8.18
CA SER A 67 19.62 -21.23 7.37
C SER A 67 18.85 -20.29 8.29
N GLU A 68 19.15 -18.99 8.19
CA GLU A 68 18.56 -17.92 9.00
C GLU A 68 17.32 -17.27 8.34
N GLY A 69 16.74 -17.96 7.36
CA GLY A 69 15.56 -17.48 6.62
C GLY A 69 15.28 -18.37 5.41
N MET A 70 14.47 -17.84 4.51
CA MET A 70 14.08 -18.48 3.24
C MET A 70 14.04 -17.43 2.13
N ILE A 71 14.55 -17.76 0.95
CA ILE A 71 14.36 -16.94 -0.26
C ILE A 71 13.07 -17.41 -0.92
N CYS A 72 12.15 -16.47 -1.19
CA CYS A 72 10.78 -16.80 -1.56
C CYS A 72 10.53 -16.84 -3.07
N ALA A 73 9.68 -17.77 -3.49
CA ALA A 73 8.99 -17.77 -4.78
C ALA A 73 7.65 -16.99 -4.70
N GLU A 74 7.00 -16.78 -5.84
CA GLU A 74 5.76 -15.97 -5.91
C GLU A 74 4.58 -16.63 -5.21
N ASP A 75 4.48 -17.95 -5.32
CA ASP A 75 3.41 -18.76 -4.72
C ASP A 75 3.55 -18.89 -3.21
N GLU A 76 4.78 -18.82 -2.68
CA GLU A 76 5.07 -18.90 -1.24
C GLU A 76 4.64 -17.65 -0.47
N ILE A 77 4.63 -16.48 -1.14
CA ILE A 77 4.21 -15.19 -0.56
C ILE A 77 2.81 -14.76 -1.02
N GLY A 78 2.09 -15.61 -1.76
CA GLY A 78 0.72 -15.35 -2.17
C GLY A 78 0.55 -14.34 -3.31
N LEU A 79 1.64 -13.99 -4.02
CA LEU A 79 1.63 -13.00 -5.11
C LEU A 79 1.41 -13.60 -6.49
N GLY A 80 1.62 -14.91 -6.66
CA GLY A 80 1.51 -15.57 -7.96
C GLY A 80 1.30 -17.08 -7.84
N GLN A 81 1.32 -17.76 -8.98
CA GLN A 81 1.16 -19.23 -9.06
C GLN A 81 2.46 -19.93 -9.49
N SER A 82 3.54 -19.18 -9.73
CA SER A 82 4.78 -19.73 -10.26
C SER A 82 5.64 -20.34 -9.15
N HIS A 83 5.91 -21.65 -9.27
CA HIS A 83 6.84 -22.40 -8.42
C HIS A 83 8.13 -22.80 -9.17
N ALA A 84 8.41 -22.17 -10.31
CA ALA A 84 9.55 -22.55 -11.16
C ALA A 84 10.92 -22.17 -10.56
N GLY A 85 10.94 -21.28 -9.58
CA GLY A 85 12.14 -20.80 -8.91
C GLY A 85 11.87 -19.60 -8.00
N ILE A 86 12.94 -19.03 -7.45
CA ILE A 86 12.84 -17.83 -6.60
C ILE A 86 12.40 -16.61 -7.41
N MET A 87 11.76 -15.66 -6.74
CA MET A 87 11.42 -14.37 -7.32
C MET A 87 12.68 -13.50 -7.37
N VAL A 88 13.09 -13.13 -8.60
CA VAL A 88 14.18 -12.19 -8.85
C VAL A 88 13.58 -10.83 -9.16
N LEU A 89 13.97 -9.82 -8.41
CA LEU A 89 13.47 -8.46 -8.54
C LEU A 89 14.43 -7.61 -9.39
N ASP A 90 13.88 -6.73 -10.20
CA ASP A 90 14.62 -5.69 -10.91
C ASP A 90 14.34 -4.35 -10.21
N THR A 91 15.20 -3.99 -9.25
CA THR A 91 15.01 -2.82 -8.41
C THR A 91 16.32 -2.25 -7.89
N ASP A 92 16.35 -0.92 -7.79
CA ASP A 92 17.45 -0.15 -7.20
C ASP A 92 17.22 0.19 -5.72
N LEU A 93 16.15 -0.36 -5.10
CA LEU A 93 15.86 -0.12 -3.70
C LEU A 93 16.98 -0.64 -2.78
N PRO A 94 17.22 0.02 -1.63
CA PRO A 94 18.21 -0.44 -0.67
C PRO A 94 17.80 -1.80 -0.05
N ASP A 95 18.81 -2.62 0.26
CA ASP A 95 18.58 -3.90 0.95
C ASP A 95 17.91 -3.65 2.31
N GLY A 96 16.91 -4.47 2.64
CA GLY A 96 16.10 -4.33 3.85
C GLY A 96 14.81 -3.53 3.68
N THR A 97 14.55 -2.99 2.50
CA THR A 97 13.24 -2.39 2.19
C THR A 97 12.14 -3.45 2.35
N PRO A 98 11.04 -3.18 3.09
CA PRO A 98 9.94 -4.12 3.22
C PRO A 98 9.36 -4.50 1.86
N ALA A 99 9.18 -5.80 1.60
CA ALA A 99 8.61 -6.28 0.34
C ALA A 99 7.22 -5.68 0.05
N ALA A 100 6.43 -5.40 1.10
CA ALA A 100 5.13 -4.74 0.98
C ALA A 100 5.23 -3.35 0.32
N GLU A 101 6.28 -2.59 0.62
CA GLU A 101 6.51 -1.26 0.03
C GLU A 101 6.87 -1.38 -1.46
N TYR A 102 7.70 -2.36 -1.82
CA TYR A 102 8.06 -2.62 -3.22
C TYR A 102 6.85 -3.00 -4.07
N PHE A 103 5.95 -3.83 -3.55
CA PHE A 103 4.72 -4.23 -4.26
C PHE A 103 3.58 -3.21 -4.13
N GLY A 104 3.77 -2.11 -3.41
CA GLY A 104 2.71 -1.14 -3.14
C GLY A 104 1.52 -1.74 -2.38
N LEU A 105 1.76 -2.80 -1.59
CA LEU A 105 0.74 -3.46 -0.79
C LEU A 105 0.46 -2.62 0.46
N GLY A 106 -0.70 -1.96 0.46
CA GLY A 106 -1.28 -1.41 1.68
C GLY A 106 -1.94 -2.52 2.49
N SER A 107 -1.88 -2.43 3.82
CA SER A 107 -2.78 -3.23 4.66
C SER A 107 -4.19 -2.68 4.51
N ASP A 108 -5.10 -3.46 3.91
CA ASP A 108 -6.53 -3.16 3.94
C ASP A 108 -7.23 -4.03 4.99
N THR A 109 -8.38 -3.58 5.46
CA THR A 109 -9.21 -4.32 6.42
C THR A 109 -10.60 -4.49 5.84
N GLU A 110 -10.99 -5.74 5.60
CA GLU A 110 -12.36 -6.07 5.23
C GLU A 110 -13.22 -6.18 6.50
N ILE A 111 -14.24 -5.32 6.59
CA ILE A 111 -15.17 -5.30 7.72
C ILE A 111 -16.50 -5.89 7.24
N GLU A 112 -16.83 -7.10 7.71
CA GLU A 112 -18.13 -7.70 7.47
C GLU A 112 -19.17 -7.12 8.44
N ILE A 113 -20.25 -6.57 7.89
CA ILE A 113 -21.37 -6.02 8.66
C ILE A 113 -22.63 -6.86 8.45
N GLY A 114 -23.28 -7.23 9.55
CA GLY A 114 -24.60 -7.87 9.49
C GLY A 114 -25.68 -6.84 9.22
N LEU A 115 -26.29 -6.88 8.03
CA LEU A 115 -27.41 -5.98 7.69
C LEU A 115 -28.74 -6.58 8.13
N THR A 116 -29.48 -5.83 8.93
CA THR A 116 -30.90 -6.10 9.20
C THR A 116 -31.78 -5.55 8.07
N PRO A 117 -32.97 -6.12 7.80
CA PRO A 117 -33.82 -5.70 6.65
C PRO A 117 -34.22 -4.23 6.62
N ASN A 118 -34.23 -3.55 7.77
CA ASN A 118 -34.54 -2.12 7.90
C ASN A 118 -33.38 -1.18 7.52
N ARG A 119 -32.17 -1.69 7.25
CA ARG A 119 -30.96 -0.91 6.93
C ARG A 119 -30.46 -1.11 5.50
N ALA A 120 -31.39 -1.13 4.54
CA ALA A 120 -31.05 -1.26 3.11
C ALA A 120 -30.16 -0.11 2.60
N ASP A 121 -30.18 1.05 3.26
CA ASP A 121 -29.29 2.17 3.02
C ASP A 121 -27.80 1.79 3.19
N ALA A 122 -27.48 0.94 4.17
CA ALA A 122 -26.12 0.51 4.48
C ALA A 122 -25.60 -0.61 3.56
N ALA A 123 -26.35 -1.04 2.56
CA ALA A 123 -25.93 -2.07 1.60
C ALA A 123 -24.94 -1.57 0.53
N SER A 124 -24.38 -0.37 0.73
CA SER A 124 -23.40 0.23 -0.15
C SER A 124 -22.33 0.97 0.64
N HIS A 125 -21.13 1.08 0.08
CA HIS A 125 -20.03 1.88 0.65
C HIS A 125 -20.47 3.30 1.01
N TYR A 126 -21.29 3.93 0.16
CA TYR A 126 -21.82 5.27 0.39
C TYR A 126 -22.73 5.33 1.62
N GLY A 127 -23.63 4.36 1.78
CA GLY A 127 -24.53 4.28 2.92
C GLY A 127 -23.80 4.09 4.24
N VAL A 128 -22.84 3.16 4.27
CA VAL A 128 -21.99 2.93 5.44
C VAL A 128 -21.20 4.19 5.78
N ALA A 129 -20.57 4.83 4.79
CA ALA A 129 -19.84 6.08 4.99
C ALA A 129 -20.74 7.22 5.51
N ARG A 130 -21.98 7.31 5.01
CA ARG A 130 -22.96 8.30 5.47
C ARG A 130 -23.37 8.08 6.93
N GLU A 131 -23.54 6.83 7.34
CA GLU A 131 -23.84 6.49 8.73
C GLU A 131 -22.65 6.78 9.65
N LEU A 132 -21.44 6.37 9.24
CA LEU A 132 -20.21 6.67 9.97
C LEU A 132 -20.00 8.17 10.12
N ARG A 133 -20.31 8.96 9.09
CA ARG A 133 -20.31 10.42 9.17
C ARG A 133 -21.26 10.93 10.25
N ALA A 134 -22.50 10.46 10.26
CA ALA A 134 -23.49 10.87 11.24
C ALA A 134 -23.06 10.51 12.67
N LEU A 135 -22.45 9.33 12.85
CA LEU A 135 -21.96 8.84 14.13
C LEU A 135 -20.71 9.58 14.63
N LEU A 136 -19.71 9.79 13.75
CA LEU A 136 -18.40 10.34 14.10
C LEU A 136 -18.36 11.87 14.05
N GLY A 137 -19.37 12.52 13.47
CA GLY A 137 -19.40 13.96 13.29
C GLY A 137 -18.34 14.49 12.31
N GLN A 138 -17.77 13.62 11.47
CA GLN A 138 -16.72 14.01 10.52
C GLN A 138 -17.30 14.93 9.42
N PRO A 139 -16.70 16.10 9.18
CA PRO A 139 -17.17 17.00 8.13
C PRO A 139 -16.90 16.38 6.75
N LEU A 140 -17.95 16.28 5.94
CA LEU A 140 -17.89 15.86 4.53
C LEU A 140 -18.52 16.95 3.68
N HIS A 141 -17.92 17.20 2.53
CA HIS A 141 -18.43 18.11 1.52
C HIS A 141 -18.58 17.35 0.21
N ALA A 142 -19.74 17.46 -0.43
CA ALA A 142 -20.02 16.84 -1.71
C ALA A 142 -19.92 17.90 -2.81
N PHE A 143 -19.38 17.51 -3.96
CA PHE A 143 -19.27 18.34 -5.15
C PHE A 143 -20.11 17.72 -6.28
N ASP A 144 -20.75 18.55 -7.10
CA ASP A 144 -21.36 18.05 -8.35
C ASP A 144 -20.25 17.67 -9.33
N ALA A 145 -20.08 16.37 -9.57
CA ALA A 145 -19.03 15.85 -10.43
C ALA A 145 -19.06 16.43 -11.85
N ASN A 146 -20.24 16.83 -12.36
CA ASN A 146 -20.37 17.44 -13.69
C ASN A 146 -19.86 18.90 -13.73
N GLN A 147 -19.75 19.55 -12.57
CA GLN A 147 -19.26 20.92 -12.45
C GLN A 147 -17.75 20.99 -12.15
N ILE A 148 -17.10 19.85 -11.89
CA ILE A 148 -15.66 19.77 -11.67
C ILE A 148 -14.93 19.79 -13.01
N ALA A 149 -14.35 20.94 -13.37
CA ALA A 149 -13.64 21.06 -14.63
C ALA A 149 -12.45 20.08 -14.71
N GLY A 150 -12.42 19.28 -15.78
CA GLY A 150 -11.40 18.27 -16.00
C GLY A 150 -11.47 17.06 -15.07
N GLY A 151 -12.53 16.91 -14.26
CA GLY A 151 -12.75 15.75 -13.39
C GLY A 151 -11.65 15.53 -12.34
N LYS A 152 -10.87 16.57 -12.01
CA LYS A 152 -9.76 16.50 -11.06
C LYS A 152 -9.95 17.52 -9.95
N ILE A 153 -9.69 17.06 -8.74
CA ILE A 153 -9.66 17.91 -7.55
C ILE A 153 -8.19 18.18 -7.20
N ARG A 154 -7.87 19.44 -6.92
CA ARG A 154 -6.56 19.88 -6.44
C ARG A 154 -6.75 20.60 -5.11
N VAL A 155 -5.95 20.24 -4.13
CA VAL A 155 -5.85 21.00 -2.87
C VAL A 155 -4.62 21.88 -2.98
N LYS A 156 -4.82 23.21 -3.00
CA LYS A 156 -3.73 24.19 -3.12
C LYS A 156 -3.93 25.33 -2.14
N ARG A 157 -2.90 26.16 -1.98
CA ARG A 157 -3.04 27.47 -1.36
C ARG A 157 -3.68 28.46 -2.35
N ALA A 158 -4.48 29.38 -1.82
CA ALA A 158 -5.03 30.49 -2.59
C ALA A 158 -3.92 31.47 -2.99
N GLU A 159 -4.19 32.26 -4.04
CA GLU A 159 -3.36 33.41 -4.36
C GLU A 159 -3.75 34.60 -3.46
N ALA A 160 -2.78 35.45 -3.12
CA ALA A 160 -3.04 36.62 -2.28
C ALA A 160 -4.03 37.57 -2.97
N GLY A 161 -5.17 37.80 -2.33
CA GLY A 161 -6.25 38.62 -2.89
C GLY A 161 -7.16 37.88 -3.87
N GLU A 162 -7.03 36.55 -4.01
CA GLU A 162 -7.93 35.73 -4.82
C GLU A 162 -9.37 35.93 -4.34
N LYS A 163 -10.27 36.27 -5.27
CA LYS A 163 -11.68 36.51 -4.97
C LYS A 163 -12.46 35.20 -5.09
N PHE A 164 -13.18 34.85 -4.03
CA PHE A 164 -13.98 33.63 -3.97
C PHE A 164 -15.37 33.93 -3.43
N VAL A 165 -16.41 33.45 -4.13
CA VAL A 165 -17.81 33.64 -3.72
C VAL A 165 -18.28 32.39 -2.97
N THR A 166 -18.56 32.55 -1.68
CA THR A 166 -19.06 31.47 -0.84
C THR A 166 -20.53 31.15 -1.14
N LEU A 167 -21.00 30.00 -0.65
CA LEU A 167 -22.37 29.52 -0.86
C LEU A 167 -23.47 30.51 -0.38
N ASP A 168 -23.14 31.38 0.58
CA ASP A 168 -24.00 32.48 1.06
C ASP A 168 -24.12 33.67 0.06
N GLY A 169 -23.39 33.63 -1.05
CA GLY A 169 -23.35 34.68 -2.07
C GLY A 169 -22.43 35.85 -1.72
N VAL A 170 -21.67 35.77 -0.63
CA VAL A 170 -20.71 36.80 -0.22
C VAL A 170 -19.37 36.58 -0.93
N GLU A 171 -18.83 37.63 -1.53
CA GLU A 171 -17.47 37.61 -2.09
C GLU A 171 -16.45 37.82 -0.96
N ARG A 172 -15.45 36.94 -0.90
CA ARG A 172 -14.37 36.97 0.08
C ARG A 172 -13.03 37.08 -0.65
N SER A 173 -12.14 37.89 -0.11
CA SER A 173 -10.74 37.97 -0.59
C SER A 173 -9.89 37.04 0.26
N LEU A 174 -9.25 36.07 -0.38
CA LEU A 174 -8.44 35.05 0.27
C LEU A 174 -7.00 35.55 0.49
N GLN A 175 -6.36 35.02 1.52
CA GLN A 175 -4.96 35.21 1.80
C GLN A 175 -4.13 34.03 1.25
N ALA A 176 -2.83 34.25 1.01
CA ALA A 176 -1.95 33.22 0.45
C ALA A 176 -1.77 31.97 1.35
N GLU A 177 -2.19 32.06 2.60
CA GLU A 177 -2.20 30.95 3.57
C GLU A 177 -3.50 30.14 3.57
N ASP A 178 -4.57 30.68 2.98
CA ASP A 178 -5.85 29.98 2.89
C ASP A 178 -5.72 28.76 1.97
N LEU A 179 -6.25 27.64 2.44
CA LEU A 179 -6.29 26.40 1.66
C LEU A 179 -7.62 26.31 0.91
N VAL A 180 -7.55 26.03 -0.40
CA VAL A 180 -8.72 25.90 -1.27
C VAL A 180 -8.74 24.53 -1.95
N ILE A 181 -9.95 24.03 -2.15
CA ILE A 181 -10.23 22.90 -3.02
C ILE A 181 -10.56 23.49 -4.39
N ALA A 182 -9.76 23.17 -5.40
CA ALA A 182 -9.83 23.71 -6.75
C ALA A 182 -10.00 22.60 -7.80
N ASP A 183 -10.43 22.99 -8.99
CA ASP A 183 -10.54 22.09 -10.15
C ASP A 183 -9.20 21.93 -10.91
N ALA A 184 -9.22 21.24 -12.06
CA ALA A 184 -8.03 21.06 -12.91
C ALA A 184 -7.47 22.38 -13.48
N ASN A 185 -8.31 23.42 -13.60
CA ASN A 185 -7.93 24.74 -14.10
C ASN A 185 -7.36 25.62 -12.98
N GLY A 186 -7.46 25.18 -11.73
CA GLY A 186 -7.00 25.92 -10.56
C GLY A 186 -8.02 26.91 -10.02
N ALA A 187 -9.27 26.87 -10.50
CA ALA A 187 -10.35 27.70 -9.98
C ALA A 187 -10.84 27.14 -8.63
N ALA A 188 -10.91 27.98 -7.60
CA ALA A 188 -11.39 27.59 -6.28
C ALA A 188 -12.88 27.21 -6.32
N MET A 189 -13.18 26.01 -5.81
CA MET A 189 -14.52 25.47 -5.65
C MET A 189 -14.99 25.53 -4.19
N ALA A 190 -14.08 25.44 -3.22
CA ALA A 190 -14.40 25.56 -1.79
C ALA A 190 -13.20 26.07 -1.00
N LEU A 191 -13.47 26.77 0.11
CA LEU A 191 -12.51 27.01 1.18
C LEU A 191 -12.37 25.70 1.98
N ALA A 192 -11.19 25.08 1.92
CA ALA A 192 -11.00 23.69 2.34
C ALA A 192 -11.36 23.50 3.82
N GLY A 193 -12.36 22.66 4.08
CA GLY A 193 -12.82 22.34 5.45
C GLY A 193 -13.58 23.46 6.16
N VAL A 194 -13.86 24.58 5.48
CA VAL A 194 -14.53 25.74 6.08
C VAL A 194 -15.84 26.08 5.37
N PHE A 195 -15.82 26.28 4.04
CA PHE A 195 -17.01 26.75 3.33
C PHE A 195 -17.04 26.35 1.85
N GLY A 196 -18.19 25.87 1.36
CA GLY A 196 -18.39 25.57 -0.06
C GLY A 196 -18.54 26.83 -0.93
N GLY A 197 -18.22 26.69 -2.20
CA GLY A 197 -18.44 27.74 -3.20
C GLY A 197 -19.86 27.69 -3.75
N LYS A 198 -20.31 28.80 -4.31
CA LYS A 198 -21.67 28.90 -4.86
C LYS A 198 -21.93 27.96 -6.05
N THR A 199 -20.88 27.60 -6.79
CA THR A 199 -20.97 26.83 -8.04
C THR A 199 -20.42 25.41 -7.90
N SER A 200 -20.22 24.93 -6.67
CA SER A 200 -19.50 23.68 -6.42
C SER A 200 -20.42 22.50 -6.10
N GLY A 201 -21.73 22.71 -5.93
CA GLY A 201 -22.70 21.67 -5.59
C GLY A 201 -24.14 22.07 -5.85
#